data_AF-A0A2B6JN85-F1
#
_entry.id   AF-A0A2B6JN85-F1
#
_cell.length_a   1.000
_cell.length_b   1.000
_cell.length_c   1.000
_cell.angle_alpha   90.00
_cell.angle_beta   90.00
_cell.angle_gamma   90.00
#
_symmetry.space_group_name_H-M   'P 1'
#
loop_
_entity.id
_entity.type
_entity.pdbx_description
1 polymer ?
#
loop_
_entity_poly.entity_id
_entity_poly.type
_entity_poly.pdbx_seq_one_letter_code
_entity_poly.pdbx_strand_id
1 'polypeptide(L)'
;MKKGKELLLPLLVATLLSACQQNDIEEAKSEEEKVMDTIMETVNEKEFLSASMSDTPRTVDLEIADTVNTSKLKKAINTQLKNQDIRPYTINVSQRNMDIVKKERRWDEVYSSILDEVFTKNGYKGFGIKPVNFESNQPFILAIHTTINNSEPGAKDFGKKIEKQISDLLKTKKVKQWIENDSYTIEIFSQDNQKLN
;
A
#
# COMPACT_ATOMS: atom_id res chain seq x y z
N MET A 1 -41.88 59.96 58.44
CA MET A 1 -43.35 59.77 58.33
C MET A 1 -43.74 59.57 56.88
N LYS A 2 -44.71 58.68 56.62
CA LYS A 2 -45.32 58.23 55.33
C LYS A 2 -44.50 57.14 54.59
N LYS A 3 -44.86 55.85 54.72
CA LYS A 3 -45.94 55.08 54.03
C LYS A 3 -45.86 55.29 52.50
N GLY A 4 -45.71 54.31 51.62
CA GLY A 4 -45.68 52.85 51.68
C GLY A 4 -45.99 52.31 50.27
N LYS A 5 -45.68 51.04 49.99
CA LYS A 5 -46.42 50.06 49.16
C LYS A 5 -45.46 49.01 48.59
N GLU A 6 -45.70 47.76 48.99
CA GLU A 6 -45.28 46.56 48.28
C GLU A 6 -45.84 46.54 46.85
N LEU A 7 -45.08 46.02 45.89
CA LEU A 7 -45.64 45.10 44.88
C LEU A 7 -44.56 44.34 44.09
N LEU A 8 -44.60 43.01 44.22
CA LEU A 8 -44.40 41.96 43.22
C LEU A 8 -43.14 41.99 42.32
N LEU A 9 -42.23 41.03 42.58
CA LEU A 9 -41.37 40.43 41.55
C LEU A 9 -42.23 39.85 40.40
N PRO A 10 -41.68 39.87 39.19
CA PRO A 10 -41.52 38.59 38.51
C PRO A 10 -40.10 38.37 38.00
N LEU A 11 -39.65 37.15 38.26
CA LEU A 11 -38.57 36.40 37.62
C LEU A 11 -38.49 36.69 36.11
N LEU A 12 -37.37 37.24 35.65
CA LEU A 12 -36.96 37.17 34.24
C LEU A 12 -35.61 36.45 34.21
N VAL A 13 -35.69 35.12 34.11
CA VAL A 13 -34.57 34.26 33.77
C VAL A 13 -34.22 34.57 32.31
N ALA A 14 -33.19 35.38 32.11
CA ALA A 14 -32.57 35.52 30.81
C ALA A 14 -31.82 34.21 30.51
N THR A 15 -32.50 33.26 29.89
CA THR A 15 -31.82 32.14 29.23
C THR A 15 -31.04 32.73 28.06
N LEU A 16 -29.73 32.95 28.28
CA LEU A 16 -28.76 33.02 27.20
C LEU A 16 -28.89 31.72 26.41
N LEU A 17 -29.61 31.77 25.30
CA LEU A 17 -29.43 30.81 24.21
C LEU A 17 -28.03 31.06 23.68
N SER A 18 -27.04 30.42 24.30
CA SER A 18 -25.81 30.05 23.62
C SER A 18 -26.22 29.12 22.50
N ALA A 19 -26.63 29.71 21.37
CA ALA A 19 -26.49 29.06 20.09
C ALA A 19 -24.99 28.81 19.94
N CYS A 20 -24.55 27.61 20.33
CA CYS A 20 -23.34 27.04 19.77
C CYS A 20 -23.59 27.02 18.26
N GLN A 21 -23.13 28.06 17.58
CA GLN A 21 -22.75 27.91 16.19
C GLN A 21 -21.69 26.81 16.22
N GLN A 22 -22.10 25.59 15.89
CA GLN A 22 -21.23 24.69 15.15
C GLN A 22 -20.89 25.45 13.87
N ASN A 23 -19.88 26.31 13.98
CA ASN A 23 -19.09 26.65 12.83
C ASN A 23 -18.40 25.33 12.50
N ASP A 24 -18.92 24.66 11.47
CA ASP A 24 -18.12 23.75 10.66
C ASP A 24 -16.99 24.62 10.07
N ILE A 25 -15.97 24.92 10.89
CA ILE A 25 -14.70 25.40 10.39
C ILE A 25 -14.13 24.16 9.71
N GLU A 26 -14.40 24.05 8.42
CA GLU A 26 -13.66 23.17 7.52
C GLU A 26 -12.18 23.50 7.78
N GLU A 27 -11.51 22.61 8.49
CA GLU A 27 -10.13 22.82 8.91
C GLU A 27 -9.32 23.04 7.63
N ALA A 28 -8.65 24.19 7.53
CA ALA A 28 -7.98 24.56 6.30
C ALA A 28 -6.92 23.50 5.98
N LYS A 29 -7.11 22.78 4.86
CA LYS A 29 -6.21 21.71 4.42
C LYS A 29 -4.75 22.14 4.48
N SER A 30 -3.89 21.27 4.98
CA SER A 30 -2.45 21.50 5.00
C SER A 30 -1.92 21.64 3.57
N GLU A 31 -0.75 22.28 3.41
CA GLU A 31 -0.12 22.36 2.09
C GLU A 31 0.17 20.95 1.52
N GLU A 32 0.60 20.02 2.38
CA GLU A 32 0.83 18.62 2.02
C GLU A 32 -0.44 17.96 1.46
N GLU A 33 -1.57 18.12 2.15
CA GLU A 33 -2.84 17.55 1.72
C GLU A 33 -3.27 18.13 0.37
N LYS A 34 -3.15 19.45 0.19
CA LYS A 34 -3.43 20.10 -1.10
C LYS A 34 -2.52 19.61 -2.22
N VAL A 35 -1.25 19.36 -1.92
CA VAL A 35 -0.29 18.81 -2.89
C VAL A 35 -0.69 17.39 -3.30
N MET A 36 -1.04 16.54 -2.34
CA MET A 36 -1.49 15.17 -2.62
C MET A 36 -2.82 15.14 -3.37
N ASP A 37 -3.79 15.97 -2.99
CA ASP A 37 -5.05 16.12 -3.72
C ASP A 37 -4.79 16.54 -5.17
N THR A 38 -3.92 17.54 -5.38
CA THR A 38 -3.55 18.00 -6.72
C THR A 38 -2.94 16.88 -7.55
N ILE A 39 -2.10 16.04 -6.95
CA ILE A 39 -1.51 14.87 -7.63
C ILE A 39 -2.60 13.87 -8.01
N MET A 40 -3.48 13.51 -7.08
CA MET A 40 -4.57 12.54 -7.31
C MET A 40 -5.59 13.02 -8.33
N GLU A 41 -5.87 14.32 -8.39
CA GLU A 41 -6.76 14.93 -9.39
C GLU A 41 -6.11 15.02 -10.78
N THR A 42 -4.79 15.20 -10.83
CA THR A 42 -4.07 15.37 -12.10
C THR A 42 -3.68 14.04 -12.75
N VAL A 43 -3.31 13.03 -11.95
CA VAL A 43 -2.89 11.71 -12.42
C VAL A 43 -4.12 10.82 -12.57
N ASN A 44 -4.26 10.11 -13.69
CA ASN A 44 -5.34 9.14 -13.83
C ASN A 44 -5.16 8.02 -12.79
N GLU A 45 -6.23 7.65 -12.08
CA GLU A 45 -6.21 6.60 -11.05
C GLU A 45 -5.62 5.27 -11.56
N LYS A 46 -5.87 4.91 -12.82
CA LYS A 46 -5.33 3.67 -13.43
C LYS A 46 -3.85 3.74 -13.75
N GLU A 47 -3.30 4.95 -13.84
CA GLU A 47 -1.90 5.23 -14.14
C GLU A 47 -1.11 5.56 -12.87
N PHE A 48 -1.78 5.87 -11.76
CA PHE A 48 -1.17 6.19 -10.48
C PHE A 48 -0.74 4.91 -9.73
N LEU A 49 0.48 4.91 -9.18
CA LEU A 49 1.00 3.80 -8.37
C LEU A 49 1.29 4.23 -6.93
N SER A 50 2.13 5.24 -6.75
CA SER A 50 2.49 5.76 -5.44
C SER A 50 2.98 7.20 -5.54
N ALA A 51 2.85 7.94 -4.45
CA ALA A 51 3.46 9.25 -4.31
C ALA A 51 4.00 9.41 -2.88
N SER A 52 5.14 10.06 -2.76
CA SER A 52 5.68 10.53 -1.49
C SER A 52 6.17 11.96 -1.64
N MET A 53 6.22 12.68 -0.53
CA MET A 53 6.63 14.08 -0.50
C MET A 53 7.68 14.29 0.58
N SER A 54 8.60 15.21 0.30
CA SER A 54 9.50 15.81 1.28
C SER A 54 9.38 17.31 1.20
N ASP A 55 9.41 17.98 2.35
CA ASP A 55 9.43 19.44 2.43
C ASP A 55 10.86 20.00 2.41
N THR A 56 11.87 19.16 2.66
CA THR A 56 13.29 19.56 2.68
C THR A 56 14.18 18.47 2.08
N PRO A 57 14.60 18.59 0.80
CA PRO A 57 14.14 19.58 -0.18
C PRO A 57 12.67 19.36 -0.58
N ARG A 58 12.01 20.38 -1.12
CA ARG A 58 10.62 20.30 -1.61
C ARG A 58 10.52 19.42 -2.85
N THR A 59 10.29 18.13 -2.62
CA THR A 59 10.23 17.12 -3.68
C THR A 59 8.98 16.28 -3.55
N VAL A 60 8.48 15.85 -4.71
CA VAL A 60 7.49 14.79 -4.81
C VAL A 60 8.14 13.67 -5.61
N ASP A 61 8.21 12.47 -5.05
CA ASP A 61 8.59 11.27 -5.77
C ASP A 61 7.30 10.55 -6.18
N LEU A 62 7.07 10.47 -7.49
CA LEU A 62 5.83 9.96 -8.07
C LEU A 62 6.12 8.72 -8.91
N GLU A 63 5.39 7.64 -8.65
CA GLU A 63 5.44 6.41 -9.43
C GLU A 63 4.14 6.26 -10.24
N ILE A 64 4.28 6.09 -11.56
CA ILE A 64 3.15 6.04 -12.50
C ILE A 64 3.39 5.05 -13.64
N ALA A 65 2.37 4.84 -14.47
CA ALA A 65 2.45 4.07 -15.70
C ALA A 65 3.49 4.63 -16.70
N ASP A 66 4.16 3.74 -17.41
CA ASP A 66 5.13 4.05 -18.47
C ASP A 66 4.52 4.68 -19.74
N THR A 67 3.20 4.63 -19.88
CA THR A 67 2.45 5.29 -20.96
C THR A 67 2.31 6.80 -20.76
N VAL A 68 2.57 7.32 -19.57
CA VAL A 68 2.30 8.73 -19.23
C VAL A 68 3.38 9.66 -19.76
N ASN A 69 2.99 10.79 -20.35
CA ASN A 69 3.92 11.86 -20.71
C ASN A 69 4.33 12.66 -19.46
N THR A 70 5.50 12.33 -18.91
CA THR A 70 5.99 12.89 -17.64
C THR A 70 6.20 14.40 -17.69
N SER A 71 6.68 14.96 -18.80
CA SER A 71 6.89 16.41 -18.94
C SER A 71 5.57 17.19 -18.88
N LYS A 72 4.55 16.70 -19.59
CA LYS A 72 3.20 17.29 -19.55
C LYS A 72 2.59 17.18 -18.16
N LEU A 73 2.74 16.03 -17.51
CA LEU A 73 2.23 15.79 -16.15
C LEU A 73 2.84 16.74 -15.13
N LYS A 74 4.19 16.83 -15.08
CA LYS A 74 4.90 17.72 -14.15
C LYS A 74 4.47 19.17 -14.31
N LYS A 75 4.26 19.62 -15.54
CA LYS A 75 3.76 20.96 -15.83
C LYS A 75 2.33 21.15 -15.35
N ALA A 76 1.45 20.17 -15.55
CA ALA A 76 0.06 20.23 -15.10
C ALA A 76 -0.04 20.35 -13.57
N ILE A 77 0.65 19.46 -12.84
CA ILE A 77 0.69 19.49 -11.36
C ILE A 77 1.16 20.85 -10.85
N ASN A 78 2.34 21.31 -11.30
CA ASN A 78 2.87 22.60 -10.82
C ASN A 78 2.04 23.82 -11.26
N THR A 79 1.28 23.73 -12.36
CA THR A 79 0.33 24.78 -12.74
C THR A 79 -0.86 24.82 -11.77
N GLN A 80 -1.41 23.67 -11.40
CA GLN A 80 -2.50 23.59 -10.42
C GLN A 80 -2.06 24.03 -9.02
N LEU A 81 -0.88 23.62 -8.56
CA LEU A 81 -0.33 24.07 -7.29
C LEU A 81 -0.17 25.59 -7.24
N LYS A 82 0.33 26.19 -8.33
CA LYS A 82 0.48 27.64 -8.44
C LYS A 82 -0.86 28.36 -8.36
N ASN A 83 -1.93 27.80 -8.93
CA ASN A 83 -3.27 28.38 -8.85
C ASN A 83 -3.86 28.35 -7.43
N GLN A 84 -3.28 27.56 -6.53
CA GLN A 84 -3.62 27.48 -5.10
C GLN A 84 -2.62 28.28 -4.23
N ASP A 85 -1.81 29.15 -4.83
CA ASP A 85 -0.71 29.90 -4.19
C ASP A 85 0.36 29.02 -3.52
N ILE A 86 0.46 27.74 -3.92
CA ILE A 86 1.47 26.81 -3.43
C ILE A 86 2.71 26.92 -4.31
N ARG A 87 3.88 27.04 -3.66
CA ARG A 87 5.17 27.09 -4.37
C ARG A 87 5.44 25.75 -5.07
N PRO A 88 5.96 25.76 -6.31
CA PRO A 88 6.23 24.55 -7.08
C PRO A 88 7.10 23.53 -6.32
N TYR A 89 6.84 22.26 -6.58
CA TYR A 89 7.65 21.14 -6.12
C TYR A 89 8.55 20.63 -7.25
N THR A 90 9.72 20.12 -6.87
CA THR A 90 10.52 19.29 -7.78
C THR A 90 9.86 17.91 -7.87
N ILE A 91 9.27 17.60 -9.01
CA ILE A 91 8.56 16.33 -9.23
C ILE A 91 9.51 15.34 -9.90
N ASN A 92 9.95 14.34 -9.15
CA ASN A 92 10.67 13.17 -9.64
C ASN A 92 9.65 12.12 -10.06
N VAL A 93 9.88 11.47 -11.21
CA VAL A 93 8.94 10.48 -11.74
C VAL A 93 9.69 9.19 -12.05
N SER A 94 9.23 8.10 -11.46
CA SER A 94 9.55 6.73 -11.85
C SER A 94 8.38 6.16 -12.65
N GLN A 95 8.68 5.45 -13.73
CA GLN A 95 7.66 4.87 -14.61
C GLN A 95 7.75 3.35 -14.60
N ARG A 96 6.59 2.69 -14.58
CA ARG A 96 6.49 1.24 -14.56
C ARG A 96 5.47 0.70 -15.54
N ASN A 97 5.77 -0.49 -16.06
CA ASN A 97 4.84 -1.23 -16.90
C ASN A 97 3.68 -1.76 -16.04
N MET A 98 2.46 -1.35 -16.37
CA MET A 98 1.27 -1.67 -15.57
C MET A 98 0.88 -3.15 -15.63
N ASP A 99 1.28 -3.90 -16.65
CA ASP A 99 1.01 -5.34 -16.71
C ASP A 99 1.94 -6.11 -15.76
N ILE A 100 3.17 -5.62 -15.57
CA ILE A 100 4.07 -6.12 -14.52
C ILE A 100 3.49 -5.81 -13.13
N VAL A 101 3.02 -4.58 -12.89
CA VAL A 101 2.42 -4.21 -11.60
C VAL A 101 1.18 -5.04 -11.28
N LYS A 102 0.30 -5.29 -12.25
CA LYS A 102 -0.87 -6.16 -12.04
C LYS A 102 -0.45 -7.57 -11.67
N LYS A 103 0.60 -8.09 -12.31
CA LYS A 103 1.17 -9.40 -11.99
C LYS A 103 1.75 -9.42 -10.57
N GLU A 104 2.51 -8.41 -10.17
CA GLU A 104 3.00 -8.26 -8.79
C GLU A 104 1.86 -8.32 -7.78
N ARG A 105 0.82 -7.51 -7.95
CA ARG A 105 -0.35 -7.48 -7.06
C ARG A 105 -1.04 -8.84 -6.97
N ARG A 106 -1.18 -9.56 -8.09
CA ARG A 106 -1.73 -10.94 -8.07
C ARG A 106 -0.82 -11.87 -7.26
N TRP A 107 0.49 -11.75 -7.39
CA TRP A 107 1.45 -12.60 -6.68
C TRP A 107 1.59 -12.27 -5.20
N ASP A 108 1.33 -11.03 -4.78
CA ASP A 108 1.23 -10.67 -3.36
C ASP A 108 0.16 -11.50 -2.63
N GLU A 109 -0.96 -11.79 -3.29
CA GLU A 109 -2.02 -12.66 -2.77
C GLU A 109 -1.57 -14.14 -2.67
N VAL A 110 -0.77 -14.59 -3.65
CA VAL A 110 -0.15 -15.93 -3.64
C VAL A 110 0.83 -16.04 -2.47
N TYR A 111 1.71 -15.06 -2.28
CA TYR A 111 2.67 -15.02 -1.18
C TYR A 111 1.96 -15.01 0.17
N SER A 112 0.97 -14.14 0.34
CA SER A 112 0.16 -14.07 1.56
C SER A 112 -0.50 -15.41 1.88
N SER A 113 -1.02 -16.11 0.87
CA SER A 113 -1.61 -17.43 1.06
C SER A 113 -0.58 -18.50 1.44
N ILE A 114 0.65 -18.46 0.92
CA ILE A 114 1.71 -19.38 1.35
C ILE A 114 2.08 -19.11 2.81
N LEU A 115 2.23 -17.84 3.20
CA LEU A 115 2.53 -17.43 4.57
C LEU A 115 1.46 -17.93 5.55
N ASP A 116 0.18 -17.78 5.22
CA ASP A 116 -0.91 -18.17 6.10
C ASP A 116 -1.14 -19.69 6.08
N GLU A 117 -1.34 -20.26 4.89
CA GLU A 117 -1.85 -21.63 4.72
C GLU A 117 -0.75 -22.69 4.86
N VAL A 118 0.51 -22.34 4.56
CA VAL A 118 1.64 -23.25 4.69
C VAL A 118 2.47 -22.88 5.91
N PHE A 119 3.03 -21.67 5.99
CA PHE A 119 4.02 -21.38 7.03
C PHE A 119 3.38 -21.29 8.41
N THR A 120 2.36 -20.45 8.57
CA THR A 120 1.70 -20.21 9.85
C THR A 120 0.97 -21.46 10.33
N LYS A 121 0.13 -22.07 9.49
CA LYS A 121 -0.65 -23.26 9.86
C LYS A 121 0.21 -24.48 10.23
N ASN A 122 1.38 -24.66 9.60
CA ASN A 122 2.28 -25.78 9.91
C ASN A 122 3.36 -25.41 10.94
N GLY A 123 3.39 -24.16 11.43
CA GLY A 123 4.35 -23.71 12.43
C GLY A 123 5.78 -23.52 11.92
N TYR A 124 5.98 -23.28 10.62
CA TYR A 124 7.29 -23.01 10.03
C TYR A 124 7.76 -21.59 10.32
N LYS A 125 8.47 -21.43 11.44
CA LYS A 125 9.00 -20.13 11.88
C LYS A 125 10.27 -19.77 11.11
N GLY A 126 10.38 -18.50 10.73
CA GLY A 126 11.59 -17.95 10.09
C GLY A 126 11.77 -18.33 8.62
N PHE A 127 10.75 -18.93 7.99
CA PHE A 127 10.80 -19.21 6.56
C PHE A 127 10.58 -17.90 5.79
N GLY A 128 11.25 -17.77 4.65
CA GLY A 128 11.17 -16.60 3.78
C GLY A 128 10.74 -16.99 2.37
N ILE A 129 10.01 -16.11 1.72
CA ILE A 129 9.77 -16.16 0.28
C ILE A 129 10.64 -15.08 -0.33
N LYS A 130 11.49 -15.43 -1.30
CA LYS A 130 12.26 -14.42 -2.02
C LYS A 130 11.33 -13.72 -3.01
N PRO A 131 11.21 -12.38 -2.98
CA PRO A 131 10.43 -11.66 -3.96
C PRO A 131 10.95 -11.94 -5.38
N VAL A 132 10.02 -12.15 -6.30
CA VAL A 132 10.34 -12.39 -7.70
C VAL A 132 10.43 -11.05 -8.40
N ASN A 133 11.50 -10.84 -9.17
CA ASN A 133 11.52 -9.77 -10.16
C ASN A 133 10.80 -10.29 -11.41
N PHE A 134 9.60 -9.76 -11.68
CA PHE A 134 8.81 -10.21 -12.82
C PHE A 134 9.31 -9.58 -14.10
N GLU A 135 9.96 -10.39 -14.93
CA GLU A 135 10.17 -10.07 -16.34
C GLU A 135 9.00 -10.62 -17.17
N SER A 136 8.63 -9.90 -18.24
CA SER A 136 7.38 -10.11 -18.96
C SER A 136 7.14 -11.54 -19.47
N ASN A 137 8.18 -12.35 -19.71
CA ASN A 137 8.06 -13.56 -20.55
C ASN A 137 8.85 -14.80 -20.10
N GLN A 138 9.39 -14.87 -18.88
CA GLN A 138 10.12 -16.08 -18.43
C GLN A 138 9.44 -16.80 -17.27
N PRO A 139 9.53 -18.15 -17.21
CA PRO A 139 9.27 -18.86 -15.98
C PRO A 139 10.17 -18.30 -14.88
N PHE A 140 9.61 -18.00 -13.72
CA PHE A 140 10.39 -17.51 -12.59
C PHE A 140 10.43 -18.55 -11.47
N ILE A 141 11.38 -18.36 -10.56
CA ILE A 141 11.57 -19.24 -9.42
C ILE A 141 10.78 -18.69 -8.24
N LEU A 142 9.78 -19.43 -7.77
CA LEU A 142 9.19 -19.25 -6.45
C LEU A 142 10.14 -19.86 -5.43
N ALA A 143 11.08 -19.05 -4.95
CA ALA A 143 12.12 -19.48 -4.01
C ALA A 143 11.64 -19.37 -2.56
N ILE A 144 11.71 -20.48 -1.84
CA ILE A 144 11.35 -20.60 -0.43
C ILE A 144 12.58 -20.92 0.37
N HIS A 145 12.99 -20.02 1.26
CA HIS A 145 14.12 -20.21 2.15
C HIS A 145 13.66 -20.76 3.49
N THR A 146 14.25 -21.88 3.90
CA THR A 146 13.99 -22.53 5.18
C THR A 146 15.07 -22.18 6.19
N THR A 147 14.84 -22.55 7.45
CA THR A 147 15.82 -22.42 8.55
C THR A 147 16.62 -23.71 8.79
N ILE A 148 16.49 -24.70 7.90
CA ILE A 148 17.16 -26.00 8.05
C ILE A 148 18.48 -25.97 7.28
N ASN A 149 19.55 -26.49 7.86
CA ASN A 149 20.81 -26.65 7.15
C ASN A 149 20.75 -27.86 6.21
N ASN A 150 21.36 -27.77 5.03
CA ASN A 150 21.37 -28.89 4.08
C ASN A 150 22.09 -30.14 4.62
N SER A 151 22.97 -29.99 5.61
CA SER A 151 23.66 -31.10 6.28
C SER A 151 22.79 -31.88 7.28
N GLU A 152 21.61 -31.36 7.65
CA GLU A 152 20.73 -32.04 8.60
C GLU A 152 20.17 -33.33 8.00
N PRO A 153 20.16 -34.45 8.76
CA PRO A 153 19.55 -35.69 8.31
C PRO A 153 18.08 -35.47 7.93
N GLY A 154 17.72 -35.84 6.70
CA GLY A 154 16.35 -35.68 6.19
C GLY A 154 16.03 -34.29 5.60
N ALA A 155 17.01 -33.37 5.48
CA ALA A 155 16.77 -32.03 4.90
C ALA A 155 16.15 -32.09 3.49
N LYS A 156 16.56 -33.05 2.65
CA LYS A 156 15.99 -33.26 1.31
C LYS A 156 14.54 -33.73 1.34
N ASP A 157 14.21 -34.65 2.23
CA ASP A 157 12.83 -35.14 2.39
C ASP A 157 11.91 -34.05 2.96
N PHE A 158 12.45 -33.24 3.86
CA PHE A 158 11.76 -32.05 4.34
C PHE A 158 11.53 -31.04 3.20
N GLY A 159 12.53 -30.76 2.36
CA GLY A 159 12.38 -29.92 1.17
C GLY A 159 11.25 -30.38 0.26
N LYS A 160 11.21 -31.67 -0.08
CA LYS A 160 10.12 -32.27 -0.88
C LYS A 160 8.76 -32.17 -0.21
N LYS A 161 8.69 -32.28 1.13
CA LYS A 161 7.45 -32.09 1.88
C LYS A 161 6.93 -30.66 1.73
N ILE A 162 7.79 -29.66 1.87
CA ILE A 162 7.40 -28.24 1.71
C ILE A 162 6.97 -27.96 0.28
N GLU A 163 7.73 -28.41 -0.71
CA GLU A 163 7.36 -28.28 -2.13
C GLU A 163 5.96 -28.85 -2.38
N LYS A 164 5.68 -30.06 -1.85
CA LYS A 164 4.36 -30.68 -2.01
C LYS A 164 3.26 -29.83 -1.38
N GLN A 165 3.43 -29.36 -0.15
CA GLN A 165 2.43 -28.56 0.55
C GLN A 165 2.12 -27.25 -0.20
N ILE A 166 3.15 -26.58 -0.72
CA ILE A 166 2.98 -25.38 -1.55
C ILE A 166 2.30 -25.76 -2.87
N SER A 167 2.77 -26.79 -3.57
CA SER A 167 2.16 -27.26 -4.82
C SER A 167 0.67 -27.58 -4.67
N ASP A 168 0.28 -28.22 -3.57
CA ASP A 168 -1.12 -28.53 -3.26
C ASP A 168 -1.94 -27.24 -3.04
N LEU A 169 -1.41 -26.27 -2.29
CA LEU A 169 -2.04 -24.97 -2.09
C LEU A 169 -2.23 -24.23 -3.43
N LEU A 170 -1.20 -24.17 -4.28
CA LEU A 170 -1.24 -23.43 -5.55
C LEU A 170 -2.25 -24.03 -6.54
N LYS A 171 -2.61 -25.31 -6.39
CA LYS A 171 -3.65 -25.98 -7.19
C LYS A 171 -5.08 -25.68 -6.73
N THR A 172 -5.26 -25.06 -5.56
CA THR A 172 -6.60 -24.70 -5.08
C THR A 172 -7.26 -23.69 -6.02
N LYS A 173 -8.59 -23.73 -6.14
CA LYS A 173 -9.34 -22.83 -7.03
C LYS A 173 -9.05 -21.36 -6.75
N LYS A 174 -8.96 -20.97 -5.47
CA LYS A 174 -8.69 -19.61 -5.02
C LYS A 174 -7.32 -19.12 -5.50
N VAL A 175 -6.25 -19.87 -5.20
CA VAL A 175 -4.89 -19.44 -5.53
C VAL A 175 -4.62 -19.51 -7.03
N LYS A 176 -5.19 -20.50 -7.73
CA LYS A 176 -5.07 -20.62 -9.19
C LYS A 176 -5.63 -19.41 -9.94
N GLN A 177 -6.67 -18.75 -9.40
CA GLN A 177 -7.22 -17.53 -10.01
C GLN A 177 -6.22 -16.38 -10.01
N TRP A 178 -5.35 -16.29 -9.00
CA TRP A 178 -4.31 -15.26 -8.96
C TRP A 178 -3.08 -15.64 -9.77
N ILE A 179 -2.74 -16.91 -9.90
CA ILE A 179 -1.61 -17.35 -10.74
C ILE A 179 -1.91 -17.16 -12.24
N GLU A 180 -3.17 -17.33 -12.63
CA GLU A 180 -3.61 -17.32 -14.03
C GLU A 180 -2.79 -18.32 -14.89
N ASN A 181 -2.06 -17.82 -15.88
CA ASN A 181 -1.21 -18.61 -16.79
C ASN A 181 0.29 -18.35 -16.56
N ASP A 182 0.66 -17.74 -15.43
CA ASP A 182 2.05 -17.47 -15.13
C ASP A 182 2.84 -18.77 -14.95
N SER A 183 3.95 -18.88 -15.67
CA SER A 183 4.86 -20.02 -15.56
C SER A 183 5.84 -19.81 -14.40
N TYR A 184 6.03 -20.84 -13.57
CA TYR A 184 6.94 -20.81 -12.44
C TYR A 184 7.44 -22.20 -12.06
N THR A 185 8.53 -22.25 -11.30
CA THR A 185 9.01 -23.44 -10.60
C THR A 185 9.08 -23.17 -9.09
N ILE A 186 8.91 -24.22 -8.27
CA ILE A 186 9.05 -24.11 -6.82
C ILE A 186 10.43 -24.64 -6.44
N GLU A 187 11.23 -23.80 -5.78
CA GLU A 187 12.55 -24.21 -5.29
C GLU A 187 12.65 -23.95 -3.79
N ILE A 188 12.98 -25.01 -3.05
CA ILE A 188 13.14 -24.95 -1.61
C ILE A 188 14.63 -24.89 -1.31
N PHE A 189 15.06 -23.87 -0.57
CA PHE A 189 16.43 -23.64 -0.18
C PHE A 189 16.62 -23.86 1.32
N SER A 190 17.77 -24.41 1.68
CA SER A 190 18.26 -24.47 3.05
C SER A 190 18.71 -23.09 3.54
N GLN A 191 19.03 -23.01 4.83
CA GLN A 191 19.62 -21.80 5.43
C GLN A 191 20.96 -21.40 4.78
N ASP A 192 21.73 -22.38 4.32
CA ASP A 192 23.00 -22.22 3.60
C ASP A 192 22.82 -22.04 2.06
N ASN A 193 21.60 -21.67 1.62
CA ASN A 193 21.24 -21.42 0.22
C ASN A 193 21.47 -22.60 -0.73
N GLN A 194 21.49 -23.84 -0.22
CA GLN A 194 21.53 -25.05 -1.02
C GLN A 194 20.12 -25.51 -1.35
N LYS A 195 19.88 -25.92 -2.59
CA LYS A 195 18.58 -26.45 -3.01
C LYS A 195 18.29 -27.76 -2.27
N LEU A 196 17.08 -27.92 -1.75
CA LEU A 196 16.64 -29.10 -0.99
C LEU A 196 15.76 -30.07 -1.79
N ASN A 197 15.13 -29.63 -2.88
CA ASN A 197 14.30 -30.47 -3.75
C ASN A 197 14.92 -30.72 -5.14
#